data_AF-A0A3D1WIZ1-F1
#
_entry.id   AF-A0A3D1WIZ1-F1
#
_cell.length_a   1.000
_cell.length_b   1.000
_cell.length_c   1.000
_cell.angle_alpha   90.00
_cell.angle_beta   90.00
_cell.angle_gamma   90.00
#
_symmetry.space_group_name_H-M   'P 1'
#
loop_
_entity.id
_entity.type
_entity.pdbx_description
1 polymer ?
#
loop_
_entity_poly.entity_id
_entity_poly.type
_entity_poly.pdbx_seq_one_letter_code
_entity_poly.pdbx_strand_id
1 'polypeptide(L)'
;MAIDINKLTEPELVDLNNRIVARLRFLQQMRAHASMLEFSLGERVSFQPEGHPVLFGVITKYNRKSVTVITETGQHWTVAPSFLRKIKPVREAESDGGNVISLPKK
;
A
#
# COMPACT_ATOMS: atom_id res chain seq x y z
N MET A 1 -14.17 4.92 29.52
CA MET A 1 -14.97 6.09 29.89
C MET A 1 -16.21 6.10 29.01
N ALA A 2 -17.41 6.13 29.59
CA ALA A 2 -18.67 6.12 28.83
C ALA A 2 -19.16 7.56 28.65
N ILE A 3 -19.61 7.91 27.44
CA ILE A 3 -20.31 9.16 27.16
C ILE A 3 -21.80 8.87 27.36
N ASP A 4 -22.44 9.56 28.31
CA ASP A 4 -23.88 9.43 28.55
C ASP A 4 -24.65 10.38 27.63
N ILE A 5 -25.12 9.85 26.50
CA ILE A 5 -25.80 10.61 25.45
C ILE A 5 -27.18 11.11 25.86
N ASN A 6 -27.81 10.52 26.90
CA ASN A 6 -29.16 10.88 27.32
C ASN A 6 -29.24 12.25 28.00
N LYS A 7 -28.09 12.80 28.39
CA LYS A 7 -27.98 14.12 29.02
C LYS A 7 -27.75 15.26 28.02
N LEU A 8 -27.60 14.92 26.74
CA LEU A 8 -27.30 15.88 25.68
C LEU A 8 -28.60 16.34 25.02
N THR A 9 -28.71 17.64 24.81
CA THR A 9 -29.72 18.24 23.95
C THR A 9 -29.45 17.89 22.48
N GLU A 10 -30.46 18.06 21.61
CA GLU A 10 -30.30 17.78 20.19
C GLU A 10 -29.12 18.54 19.53
N PRO A 11 -28.90 19.85 19.78
CA PRO A 11 -27.73 20.56 19.25
C PRO A 11 -26.40 19.97 19.74
N GLU A 12 -26.32 19.55 21.00
CA GLU A 12 -25.12 18.93 21.57
C GLU A 12 -24.86 17.54 20.98
N LEU A 13 -25.91 16.77 20.69
CA LEU A 13 -25.80 15.50 19.97
C LEU A 13 -25.29 15.70 18.55
N VAL A 14 -25.76 16.73 17.85
CA VAL A 14 -25.29 17.08 16.50
C VAL A 14 -23.82 17.51 16.53
N ASP A 15 -23.42 18.36 17.48
CA ASP A 15 -22.00 18.74 17.66
C ASP A 15 -21.11 17.53 17.95
N LEU A 16 -21.53 16.68 18.89
CA LEU A 16 -20.82 15.46 19.23
C LEU A 16 -20.66 14.54 18.01
N ASN A 17 -21.73 14.34 17.23
CA ASN A 17 -21.69 13.55 16.01
C ASN A 17 -20.68 14.11 15.00
N ASN A 18 -20.72 15.43 14.75
CA ASN A 18 -19.80 16.08 13.82
C ASN A 18 -18.33 15.88 14.22
N ARG A 19 -18.03 15.98 15.53
CA ARG A 19 -16.69 15.74 16.07
C ARG A 19 -16.26 14.29 15.95
N ILE A 20 -17.16 13.34 16.24
CA ILE A 20 -16.90 11.90 16.08
C ILE A 20 -16.59 11.59 14.62
N VAL A 21 -17.43 12.03 13.69
CA VAL A 21 -17.23 11.80 12.25
C VAL A 21 -15.92 12.42 11.78
N ALA A 22 -15.61 13.65 12.19
CA ALA A 22 -14.34 14.29 11.88
C ALA A 22 -13.14 13.47 12.40
N ARG A 23 -13.21 13.00 13.65
CA ARG A 23 -12.14 12.18 14.24
C ARG A 23 -11.98 10.84 13.53
N LEU A 24 -13.06 10.15 13.19
CA LEU A 24 -13.02 8.88 12.47
C LEU A 24 -12.42 9.04 11.07
N ARG A 25 -12.80 10.11 10.34
CA ARG A 25 -12.20 10.44 9.04
C ARG A 25 -10.70 10.71 9.15
N PHE A 26 -10.27 11.41 10.19
CA PHE A 26 -8.85 11.64 10.44
C PHE A 26 -8.09 10.33 10.72
N LEU A 27 -8.62 9.47 11.58
CA LEU A 27 -8.03 8.16 11.87
C LEU A 27 -7.95 7.27 10.63
N GLN A 28 -8.96 7.32 9.75
CA GLN A 28 -8.94 6.60 8.48
C GLN A 28 -7.83 7.12 7.56
N GLN A 29 -7.65 8.44 7.48
CA GLN A 29 -6.55 9.04 6.71
C GLN A 29 -5.18 8.65 7.26
N MET A 30 -5.02 8.65 8.59
CA MET A 30 -3.78 8.20 9.23
C MET A 30 -3.47 6.74 8.91
N ARG A 31 -4.46 5.85 8.97
CA ARG A 31 -4.27 4.43 8.61
C ARG A 31 -3.85 4.27 7.15
N ALA A 32 -4.51 4.98 6.23
CA ALA A 32 -4.12 4.95 4.81
C ALA A 32 -2.69 5.46 4.59
N HIS A 33 -2.27 6.49 5.33
CA HIS A 33 -0.90 7.01 5.28
C HIS A 33 0.11 6.03 5.90
N ALA A 34 -0.22 5.36 7.00
CA ALA A 34 0.63 4.35 7.61
C ALA A 34 0.86 3.15 6.67
N SER A 35 -0.20 2.65 6.01
CA SER A 35 -0.07 1.60 4.98
C SER A 35 0.78 2.05 3.79
N MET A 36 0.89 3.36 3.55
CA MET A 36 1.73 3.90 2.49
C MET A 36 3.22 3.92 2.87
N LEU A 37 3.52 4.14 4.16
CA LEU A 37 4.88 4.03 4.72
C LEU A 37 5.40 2.59 4.75
N GLU A 38 4.51 1.60 4.65
CA GLU A 38 4.95 0.21 4.45
C GLU A 38 5.65 0.02 3.11
N PHE A 39 5.42 0.88 2.12
CA PHE A 39 6.05 0.80 0.81
C PHE A 39 7.04 1.94 0.57
N SER A 40 8.18 1.65 -0.04
CA SER A 40 9.21 2.63 -0.41
C SER A 40 9.06 3.10 -1.87
N LEU A 41 9.46 4.34 -2.18
CA LEU A 41 9.69 4.75 -3.57
C LEU A 41 10.77 3.84 -4.18
N GLY A 42 10.59 3.43 -5.44
CA GLY A 42 11.45 2.45 -6.10
C GLY A 42 11.13 0.99 -5.74
N GLU A 43 10.23 0.73 -4.80
CA GLU A 43 9.85 -0.64 -4.46
C GLU A 43 8.98 -1.26 -5.56
N ARG A 44 9.28 -2.52 -5.90
CA ARG A 44 8.51 -3.30 -6.88
C ARG A 44 7.30 -3.93 -6.17
N VAL A 45 6.13 -3.70 -6.73
CA VAL A 45 4.84 -4.13 -6.16
C VAL A 45 4.00 -4.83 -7.22
N SER A 46 3.04 -5.61 -6.75
CA SER A 46 1.99 -6.19 -7.59
C SER A 46 0.62 -5.69 -7.16
N PHE A 47 -0.30 -5.60 -8.12
CA PHE A 47 -1.69 -5.23 -7.90
C PHE A 47 -2.56 -5.80 -9.02
N GLN A 48 -3.86 -5.96 -8.78
CA GLN A 48 -4.79 -6.50 -9.78
C GLN A 48 -5.98 -5.56 -9.94
N PRO A 49 -5.97 -4.72 -10.99
CA PRO A 49 -7.15 -3.95 -11.37
C PRO A 49 -8.28 -4.88 -11.83
N GLU A 50 -9.52 -4.42 -11.67
CA GLU A 50 -10.69 -5.13 -12.19
C GLU A 50 -10.62 -5.26 -13.71
N GLY A 51 -10.88 -6.46 -14.23
CA GLY A 51 -10.79 -6.75 -15.67
C GLY A 51 -9.36 -6.89 -16.23
N HIS A 52 -8.33 -6.79 -15.38
CA HIS A 52 -6.94 -6.95 -15.78
C HIS A 52 -6.28 -8.17 -15.08
N PRO A 53 -5.26 -8.78 -15.72
CA PRO A 53 -4.38 -9.70 -15.01
C PRO A 53 -3.63 -8.96 -13.90
N VAL A 54 -2.96 -9.71 -13.03
CA VAL A 54 -2.03 -9.12 -12.05
C VAL A 54 -0.96 -8.33 -12.80
N LEU A 55 -0.81 -7.07 -12.42
CA LEU A 55 0.19 -6.17 -12.95
C LEU A 55 1.33 -6.01 -11.94
N PHE A 56 2.54 -5.86 -12.50
CA PHE A 56 3.76 -5.60 -11.74
C PHE A 56 4.31 -4.24 -12.15
N GLY A 57 4.88 -3.54 -11.18
CA GLY A 57 5.45 -2.22 -11.43
C GLY A 57 6.22 -1.68 -10.24
N VAL A 58 6.72 -0.46 -10.40
CA VAL A 58 7.53 0.24 -9.43
C VAL A 58 6.79 1.47 -8.91
N ILE A 59 6.80 1.67 -7.60
CA ILE A 59 6.26 2.89 -7.00
C ILE A 59 7.17 4.06 -7.34
N THR A 60 6.64 5.10 -7.96
CA THR A 60 7.40 6.28 -8.39
C THR A 60 7.02 7.55 -7.66
N LYS A 61 5.82 7.60 -7.07
CA LYS A 61 5.34 8.80 -6.38
C LYS A 61 4.35 8.46 -5.29
N TYR A 62 4.44 9.21 -4.19
CA TYR A 62 3.43 9.26 -3.15
C TYR A 62 2.41 10.39 -3.42
N ASN A 63 1.12 10.07 -3.36
CA ASN A 63 0.02 11.02 -3.27
C ASN A 63 -0.60 11.00 -1.87
N ARG A 64 -1.59 11.86 -1.59
CA ARG A 64 -2.20 11.95 -0.25
C ARG A 64 -2.88 10.66 0.24
N LYS A 65 -3.38 9.80 -0.66
CA LYS A 65 -4.13 8.56 -0.33
C LYS A 65 -3.79 7.38 -1.25
N SER A 66 -2.82 7.53 -2.13
CA SER A 66 -2.51 6.57 -3.20
C SER A 66 -1.05 6.68 -3.60
N VAL A 67 -0.54 5.66 -4.26
CA VAL A 67 0.76 5.68 -4.92
C VAL A 67 0.56 5.79 -6.43
N THR A 68 1.58 6.29 -7.13
CA THR A 68 1.71 6.09 -8.57
C THR A 68 2.64 4.91 -8.81
N VAL A 69 2.17 3.94 -9.58
CA VAL A 69 2.94 2.77 -10.00
C VAL A 69 3.16 2.86 -11.50
N ILE A 70 4.41 2.73 -11.95
CA ILE A 70 4.74 2.56 -13.36
C ILE A 70 4.97 1.07 -13.60
N THR A 71 4.18 0.49 -14.50
CA THR A 71 4.31 -0.92 -14.90
C THR A 71 5.50 -1.12 -15.84
N GLU A 72 5.89 -2.37 -16.05
CA GLU A 72 6.99 -2.73 -16.97
C GLU A 72 6.74 -2.30 -18.42
N THR A 73 5.46 -2.19 -18.81
CA THR A 73 5.05 -1.69 -20.13
C THR A 73 4.99 -0.16 -20.21
N GLY A 74 5.39 0.54 -19.15
CA GLY A 74 5.41 2.00 -19.06
C GLY A 74 4.05 2.64 -18.73
N GLN A 75 3.00 1.86 -18.47
CA GLN A 75 1.71 2.42 -18.07
C GLN A 75 1.75 2.96 -16.64
N HIS A 76 1.09 4.09 -16.43
CA HIS A 76 0.97 4.74 -15.12
C HIS A 76 -0.37 4.43 -14.46
N TRP A 77 -0.32 3.96 -13.22
CA TRP A 77 -1.50 3.60 -12.43
C TRP A 77 -1.51 4.34 -11.10
N THR A 78 -2.67 4.87 -10.72
CA THR A 78 -2.90 5.39 -9.36
C THR A 78 -3.60 4.32 -8.55
N VAL A 79 -2.92 3.83 -7.50
CA VAL A 79 -3.40 2.66 -6.75
C VAL A 79 -3.39 2.98 -5.24
N ALA A 80 -4.46 2.62 -4.53
CA ALA A 80 -4.47 2.74 -3.07
C ALA A 80 -3.52 1.68 -2.46
N PRO A 81 -2.75 2.00 -1.40
CA PRO A 81 -1.79 1.05 -0.82
C PRO A 81 -2.41 -0.29 -0.39
N SER A 82 -3.70 -0.28 0.00
CA SER A 82 -4.45 -1.49 0.36
C SER A 82 -4.61 -2.51 -0.77
N PHE A 83 -4.43 -2.10 -2.03
CA PHE A 83 -4.46 -3.00 -3.19
C PHE A 83 -3.08 -3.46 -3.65
N LEU A 84 -2.01 -2.91 -3.06
CA LEU A 84 -0.64 -3.31 -3.38
C LEU A 84 -0.23 -4.52 -2.56
N ARG A 85 0.61 -5.35 -3.16
CA ARG A 85 1.31 -6.43 -2.47
C ARG A 85 2.79 -6.32 -2.73
N LYS A 86 3.58 -6.42 -1.66
CA LYS A 86 5.04 -6.50 -1.76
C LYS A 86 5.44 -7.76 -2.51
N ILE A 87 6.38 -7.62 -3.43
CA ILE A 87 7.01 -8.77 -4.07
C ILE A 87 8.14 -9.20 -3.15
N LYS A 88 8.01 -10.38 -2.52
CA LYS A 88 9.17 -10.96 -1.84
C LYS A 88 10.17 -11.38 -2.92
N PRO A 89 11.47 -11.03 -2.79
CA PRO A 89 12.46 -11.66 -3.62
C PRO A 89 12.38 -13.16 -3.34
N VAL A 90 12.09 -13.95 -4.38
CA VAL A 90 12.36 -15.38 -4.32
C VAL A 90 13.86 -15.45 -4.14
N ARG A 91 14.31 -15.88 -2.96
CA ARG A 91 15.70 -16.30 -2.79
C ARG A 91 15.91 -17.31 -3.89
N GLU A 92 16.84 -17.04 -4.80
CA GLU A 92 17.30 -18.02 -5.77
C GLU A 92 17.47 -19.31 -5.00
N ALA A 93 16.68 -20.33 -5.35
CA ALA A 93 16.93 -21.65 -4.85
C ALA A 93 18.39 -21.93 -5.20
N GLU A 94 19.22 -22.13 -4.19
CA GLU A 94 20.58 -22.62 -4.37
C GLU A 94 20.48 -23.79 -5.36
N SER A 95 20.99 -23.58 -6.57
CA SER A 95 21.20 -24.64 -7.53
C SER A 95 22.33 -25.50 -6.98
N ASP A 96 21.99 -26.37 -6.03
CA ASP A 96 22.85 -27.42 -5.55
C ASP A 96 23.10 -28.39 -6.73
N GLY A 97 24.35 -28.49 -7.17
CA GLY A 97 24.82 -29.60 -8.01
C GLY A 97 25.19 -29.34 -9.47
N GLY A 98 25.37 -28.11 -9.93
CA GLY A 98 25.90 -27.82 -11.28
C GLY A 98 27.41 -27.61 -11.30
N ASN A 99 28.21 -28.68 -11.47
CA ASN A 99 29.68 -28.63 -11.46
C ASN A 99 30.24 -27.70 -12.56
N VAL A 100 30.72 -26.50 -12.20
CA VAL A 100 31.36 -25.55 -13.12
C VAL A 100 32.87 -25.79 -13.12
N ILE A 101 33.40 -26.34 -14.21
CA ILE A 101 34.84 -26.49 -14.43
C ILE A 101 35.38 -25.20 -15.08
N SER A 102 36.24 -24.47 -14.37
CA SER A 102 36.98 -23.33 -14.92
C SER A 102 38.12 -23.80 -15.82
N LEU A 103 38.09 -23.44 -17.11
CA LEU A 103 39.23 -23.64 -18.01
C LEU A 103 40.33 -22.58 -17.77
N PRO A 104 41.61 -22.97 -17.65
CA PRO A 104 42.71 -22.02 -17.60
C PRO A 104 42.93 -21.40 -19.00
N LYS A 105 43.08 -20.08 -19.04
CA LYS A 105 43.50 -19.36 -20.27
C LYS A 105 44.99 -19.59 -20.51
N LYS A 106 45.31 -19.83 -21.78
CA LYS A 106 46.65 -20.03 -22.33
C LYS A 106 47.41 -18.71 -22.47
#